data_AF-A0A0D7WY88-F1
#
_entry.id   AF-A0A0D7WY88-F1
#
_cell.length_a   1.000
_cell.length_b   1.000
_cell.length_c   1.000
_cell.angle_alpha   90.00
_cell.angle_beta   90.00
_cell.angle_gamma   90.00
#
_symmetry.space_group_name_H-M   'P 1'
#
loop_
_entity.id
_entity.type
_entity.pdbx_description
1 polymer ?
#
loop_
_entity_poly.entity_id
_entity_poly.type
_entity_poly.pdbx_seq_one_letter_code
_entity_poly.pdbx_strand_id
1 'polypeptide(L)'
;MINVAKLYECKPSFGFFAQQLMYPEKLDFHPAFLEASFDPNHPAYTYANTYWSLMQGFSMEEIQEMYTETFDFQKNCALYMTYFKFEDAKERGQMLVKLKVLYEMYGLEMPDGELPDYLPLMCEFLYAAEWAQDPKTTENFRMPIAILEDGTYHLLKALEKMESPYFHLVKGLRETLKACVEQEAAAQ
;
A
#
# COMPACT_ATOMS: atom_id res chain seq x y z
N MET A 1 1.88 -15.55 -10.99
CA MET A 1 2.03 -14.41 -11.94
C MET A 1 0.97 -13.37 -11.58
N ILE A 2 1.11 -12.07 -11.89
CA ILE A 2 0.08 -11.08 -11.51
C ILE A 2 -1.03 -11.01 -12.56
N ASN A 3 -2.29 -11.11 -12.12
CA ASN A 3 -3.47 -10.89 -12.93
C ASN A 3 -3.68 -9.37 -13.08
N VAL A 4 -3.19 -8.83 -14.19
CA VAL A 4 -3.23 -7.40 -14.53
C VAL A 4 -4.67 -6.88 -14.60
N ALA A 5 -5.60 -7.64 -15.19
CA ALA A 5 -7.00 -7.22 -15.26
C ALA A 5 -7.61 -7.08 -13.86
N LYS A 6 -7.36 -8.05 -12.97
CA LYS A 6 -7.88 -8.00 -11.61
C LYS A 6 -7.27 -6.88 -10.79
N LEU A 7 -5.97 -6.66 -10.94
CA LEU A 7 -5.30 -5.51 -10.32
C LEU A 7 -5.95 -4.19 -10.76
N TYR A 8 -6.43 -4.10 -12.01
CA TYR A 8 -6.96 -2.87 -12.58
C TYR A 8 -8.38 -2.62 -12.07
N GLU A 9 -9.17 -3.67 -11.88
CA GLU A 9 -10.47 -3.59 -11.19
C GLU A 9 -10.30 -3.07 -9.75
N CYS A 10 -9.24 -3.48 -9.07
CA CYS A 10 -8.92 -3.02 -7.71
C CYS A 10 -8.29 -1.62 -7.66
N LYS A 11 -8.03 -0.97 -8.80
CA LYS A 11 -7.32 0.32 -8.90
C LYS A 11 -7.83 1.40 -7.92
N PRO A 12 -9.16 1.63 -7.76
CA PRO A 12 -9.67 2.63 -6.82
C PRO A 12 -9.24 2.40 -5.36
N SER A 13 -9.12 1.14 -4.93
CA SER A 13 -8.74 0.80 -3.56
C SER A 13 -7.33 1.28 -3.21
N PHE A 14 -6.41 1.32 -4.18
CA PHE A 14 -5.05 1.81 -3.94
C PHE A 14 -5.01 3.32 -3.67
N GLY A 15 -5.93 4.09 -4.23
CA GLY A 15 -6.08 5.51 -3.89
C GLY A 15 -6.48 5.71 -2.43
N PHE A 16 -7.43 4.91 -1.94
CA PHE A 16 -7.79 4.90 -0.52
C PHE A 16 -6.61 4.50 0.38
N PHE A 17 -5.88 3.43 0.03
CA PHE A 17 -4.72 3.02 0.82
C PHE A 17 -3.64 4.10 0.85
N ALA A 18 -3.34 4.73 -0.29
CA ALA A 18 -2.37 5.82 -0.37
C ALA A 18 -2.75 6.96 0.57
N GLN A 19 -3.99 7.46 0.47
CA GLN A 19 -4.49 8.55 1.29
C GLN A 19 -4.47 8.22 2.79
N GLN A 20 -4.95 7.04 3.19
CA GLN A 20 -5.04 6.64 4.61
C GLN A 20 -3.69 6.30 5.25
N LEU A 21 -2.64 6.11 4.46
CA LEU A 21 -1.28 5.89 4.94
C LEU A 21 -0.43 7.17 4.97
N MET A 22 -0.94 8.28 4.44
CA MET A 22 -0.36 9.61 4.65
C MET A 22 -0.77 10.18 6.00
N TYR A 23 -0.10 11.27 6.41
CA TYR A 23 -0.45 11.95 7.64
C TYR A 23 -1.93 12.38 7.62
N PRO A 24 -2.72 12.03 8.65
CA PRO A 24 -4.16 12.03 8.53
C PRO A 24 -4.74 13.45 8.63
N GLU A 25 -5.64 13.76 7.70
CA GLU A 25 -6.39 15.00 7.62
C GLU A 25 -7.89 14.77 7.82
N LYS A 26 -8.61 15.83 8.20
CA LYS A 26 -10.04 15.73 8.55
C LYS A 26 -10.91 15.20 7.40
N LEU A 27 -10.56 15.51 6.16
CA LEU A 27 -11.34 15.09 4.99
C LEU A 27 -11.18 13.59 4.68
N ASP A 28 -10.11 12.96 5.17
CA ASP A 28 -9.78 11.56 4.87
C ASP A 28 -10.82 10.58 5.43
N PHE A 29 -11.53 10.96 6.48
CA PHE A 29 -12.48 10.10 7.18
C PHE A 29 -13.93 10.27 6.73
N HIS A 30 -14.17 11.00 5.64
CA HIS A 30 -15.50 11.12 5.05
C HIS A 30 -15.96 9.78 4.42
N PRO A 31 -17.18 9.27 4.70
CA PRO A 31 -17.62 7.94 4.28
C PRO A 31 -17.59 7.73 2.76
N ALA A 32 -17.81 8.80 1.98
CA ALA A 32 -17.77 8.74 0.52
C ALA A 32 -16.45 8.18 -0.05
N PHE A 33 -15.31 8.37 0.62
CA PHE A 33 -14.03 7.80 0.16
C PHE A 33 -14.02 6.28 0.27
N LEU A 34 -14.55 5.74 1.37
CA LEU A 34 -14.65 4.29 1.59
C LEU A 34 -15.61 3.67 0.56
N GLU A 35 -16.79 4.26 0.40
CA GLU A 35 -17.84 3.77 -0.51
C GLU A 35 -17.40 3.81 -1.98
N ALA A 36 -16.65 4.84 -2.39
CA ALA A 36 -16.13 4.95 -3.75
C ALA A 36 -14.99 3.96 -4.06
N SER A 37 -14.30 3.45 -3.03
CA SER A 37 -13.07 2.67 -3.18
C SER A 37 -13.29 1.16 -3.04
N PHE A 38 -14.37 0.72 -2.40
CA PHE A 38 -14.61 -0.70 -2.11
C PHE A 38 -16.04 -1.14 -2.41
N ASP A 39 -16.18 -2.05 -3.38
CA ASP A 39 -17.39 -2.89 -3.54
C ASP A 39 -17.48 -3.95 -2.41
N PRO A 40 -18.67 -4.37 -1.97
CA PRO A 40 -18.82 -5.44 -0.97
C PRO A 40 -18.12 -6.77 -1.30
N ASN A 41 -17.85 -7.08 -2.57
CA ASN A 41 -17.10 -8.26 -2.99
C ASN A 41 -15.58 -8.01 -3.06
N HIS A 42 -15.12 -6.79 -2.79
CA HIS A 42 -13.70 -6.48 -2.79
C HIS A 42 -12.99 -7.22 -1.65
N PRO A 43 -11.83 -7.85 -1.87
CA PRO A 43 -11.11 -8.64 -0.84
C PRO A 43 -10.81 -7.87 0.44
N ALA A 44 -10.60 -6.56 0.34
CA ALA A 44 -10.34 -5.67 1.46
C ALA A 44 -11.59 -5.10 2.14
N TYR A 45 -12.79 -5.30 1.61
CA TYR A 45 -14.00 -4.58 2.03
C TYR A 45 -14.21 -4.63 3.55
N THR A 46 -14.19 -5.83 4.12
CA THR A 46 -14.37 -6.02 5.58
C THR A 46 -13.28 -5.32 6.37
N TYR A 47 -12.02 -5.42 5.96
CA TYR A 47 -10.90 -4.81 6.67
C TYR A 47 -10.93 -3.28 6.60
N ALA A 48 -11.26 -2.72 5.44
CA ALA A 48 -11.40 -1.28 5.26
C ALA A 48 -12.55 -0.73 6.12
N ASN A 49 -13.68 -1.44 6.16
CA ASN A 49 -14.81 -1.09 7.03
C ASN A 49 -14.45 -1.18 8.52
N THR A 50 -13.73 -2.22 8.95
CA THR A 50 -13.27 -2.33 10.34
C THR A 50 -12.32 -1.19 10.71
N TYR A 51 -11.30 -0.92 9.87
CA TYR A 51 -10.39 0.21 10.06
C TYR A 51 -11.16 1.53 10.20
N TRP A 52 -12.05 1.81 9.25
CA TRP A 52 -12.82 3.06 9.24
C TRP A 52 -13.70 3.18 10.50
N SER A 53 -14.38 2.10 10.88
CA SER A 53 -15.25 2.07 12.06
C SER A 53 -14.48 2.31 13.36
N LEU A 54 -13.28 1.75 13.48
CA LEU A 54 -12.39 2.00 14.62
C LEU A 54 -11.93 3.46 14.66
N MET A 55 -11.54 4.01 13.51
CA MET A 55 -11.08 5.41 13.41
C MET A 55 -12.15 6.43 13.79
N GLN A 56 -13.44 6.15 13.52
CA GLN A 56 -14.55 7.01 13.97
C GLN A 56 -14.71 7.07 15.50
N GLY A 57 -14.06 6.16 16.25
CA GLY A 57 -14.04 6.18 17.70
C GLY A 57 -13.07 7.18 18.32
N PHE A 58 -12.20 7.80 17.51
CA PHE A 58 -11.15 8.72 17.94
C PHE A 58 -11.42 10.13 17.40
N SER A 59 -10.96 11.14 18.15
CA SER A 59 -10.85 12.50 17.67
C SER A 59 -9.72 12.63 16.64
N MET A 60 -9.74 13.70 15.85
CA MET A 60 -8.71 13.95 14.84
C MET A 60 -7.31 14.08 15.45
N GLU A 61 -7.20 14.67 16.64
CA GLU A 61 -5.94 14.82 17.37
C GLU A 61 -5.40 13.45 17.82
N GLU A 62 -6.27 12.58 18.36
CA GLU A 62 -5.90 11.21 18.73
C GLU A 62 -5.46 10.37 17.52
N ILE A 63 -6.10 10.54 16.36
CA ILE A 63 -5.69 9.86 15.12
C ILE A 63 -4.29 10.34 14.66
N GLN A 64 -4.04 11.64 14.73
CA GLN A 64 -2.75 12.23 14.35
C GLN A 64 -1.61 11.82 15.30
N GLU A 65 -1.90 11.81 16.61
CA GLU A 65 -0.98 11.30 17.62
C GLU A 65 -0.68 9.82 17.37
N MET A 66 -1.71 9.00 17.18
CA MET A 66 -1.57 7.57 16.88
C MET A 66 -0.78 7.32 15.59
N TYR A 67 -0.97 8.12 14.55
CA TYR A 67 -0.18 8.04 13.31
C TYR A 67 1.30 8.28 13.60
N THR A 68 1.61 9.38 14.29
CA THR A 68 2.98 9.77 14.63
C THR A 68 3.65 8.70 15.51
N GLU A 69 2.95 8.25 16.54
CA GLU A 69 3.43 7.18 17.42
C GLU A 69 3.68 5.89 16.67
N THR A 70 2.83 5.54 15.70
CA THR A 70 2.91 4.31 14.94
C THR A 70 4.02 4.38 13.89
N PHE A 71 3.98 5.35 12.98
CA PHE A 71 4.81 5.34 11.77
C PHE A 71 6.12 6.13 11.91
N ASP A 72 6.16 7.16 12.76
CA ASP A 72 7.35 8.01 12.91
C ASP A 72 8.24 7.53 14.05
N PHE A 73 7.65 7.08 15.16
CA PHE A 73 8.42 6.67 16.34
C PHE A 73 8.74 5.18 16.41
N GLN A 74 7.94 4.30 15.78
CA GLN A 74 8.28 2.86 15.72
C GLN A 74 9.10 2.52 14.48
N LYS A 75 10.39 2.23 14.69
CA LYS A 75 11.30 1.78 13.62
C LYS A 75 10.73 0.62 12.78
N ASN A 76 10.02 -0.32 13.42
CA ASN A 76 9.47 -1.51 12.75
C ASN A 76 8.18 -1.25 11.95
N CYS A 77 7.57 -0.07 12.12
CA CYS A 77 6.38 0.34 11.38
C CYS A 77 6.70 1.38 10.30
N ALA A 78 7.97 1.77 10.12
CA ALA A 78 8.36 2.71 9.08
C ALA A 78 7.82 2.29 7.70
N LEU A 79 7.29 3.25 6.95
CA LEU A 79 6.57 3.02 5.70
C LEU A 79 7.48 2.85 4.48
N TYR A 80 8.76 2.51 4.66
CA TYR A 80 9.72 2.27 3.57
C TYR A 80 9.91 0.77 3.33
N MET A 81 9.28 0.25 2.27
CA MET A 81 9.07 -1.19 2.09
C MET A 81 10.34 -2.00 1.83
N THR A 82 11.42 -1.37 1.38
CA THR A 82 12.71 -2.06 1.19
C THR A 82 13.61 -2.01 2.42
N TYR A 83 13.34 -1.09 3.36
CA TYR A 83 14.25 -0.81 4.47
C TYR A 83 14.41 -2.00 5.43
N PHE A 84 13.31 -2.70 5.77
CA PHE A 84 13.38 -3.84 6.69
C PHE A 84 14.37 -4.92 6.24
N LYS A 85 14.47 -5.16 4.92
CA LYS A 85 15.28 -6.24 4.35
C LYS A 85 16.72 -5.83 4.07
N PHE A 86 16.92 -4.59 3.64
CA PHE A 86 18.20 -4.14 3.10
C PHE A 86 18.87 -3.05 3.93
N GLU A 87 18.16 -2.38 4.84
CA GLU A 87 18.66 -1.25 5.63
C GLU A 87 19.41 -0.23 4.75
N ASP A 88 20.73 -0.09 4.91
CA ASP A 88 21.60 0.81 4.14
C ASP A 88 22.46 0.08 3.10
N ALA A 89 22.10 -1.15 2.74
CA ALA A 89 22.84 -1.95 1.76
C ALA A 89 22.78 -1.35 0.35
N LYS A 90 23.84 -1.57 -0.43
CA LYS A 90 23.98 -1.06 -1.80
C LYS A 90 22.85 -1.56 -2.72
N GLU A 91 22.39 -2.78 -2.47
CA GLU A 91 21.28 -3.44 -3.17
C GLU A 91 19.98 -2.64 -3.04
N ARG A 92 19.74 -1.99 -1.89
CA ARG A 92 18.59 -1.09 -1.69
C ARG A 92 18.63 0.05 -2.69
N GLY A 93 19.78 0.73 -2.81
CA GLY A 93 19.94 1.83 -3.75
C GLY A 93 19.60 1.44 -5.19
N GLN A 94 19.95 0.22 -5.61
CA GLN A 94 19.59 -0.30 -6.94
C GLN A 94 18.08 -0.54 -7.08
N MET A 95 17.40 -1.01 -6.03
CA MET A 95 15.94 -1.17 -6.05
C MET A 95 15.24 0.18 -6.15
N LEU A 96 15.68 1.17 -5.38
CA LEU A 96 15.12 2.52 -5.40
C LEU A 96 15.25 3.15 -6.78
N VAL A 97 16.42 3.04 -7.42
CA VAL A 97 16.61 3.53 -8.81
C VAL A 97 15.64 2.84 -9.78
N LYS A 98 15.45 1.52 -9.67
CA LYS A 98 14.53 0.79 -10.55
C LYS A 98 13.07 1.19 -10.33
N LEU A 99 12.63 1.41 -9.09
CA LEU A 99 11.29 1.90 -8.79
C LEU A 99 11.08 3.31 -9.37
N LYS A 100 12.06 4.20 -9.18
CA LYS A 100 12.00 5.55 -9.76
C LYS A 100 11.84 5.50 -11.28
N VAL A 101 12.67 4.73 -11.98
CA VAL A 101 12.57 4.57 -13.44
C VAL A 101 11.21 3.99 -13.84
N LEU A 102 10.68 3.03 -13.08
CA LEU A 102 9.35 2.49 -13.33
C LEU A 102 8.26 3.58 -13.25
N TYR A 103 8.32 4.47 -12.26
CA TYR A 103 7.35 5.56 -12.12
C TYR A 103 7.43 6.53 -13.29
N GLU A 104 8.66 6.93 -13.66
CA GLU A 104 8.94 7.81 -14.80
C GLU A 104 8.47 7.19 -16.13
N MET A 105 8.57 5.87 -16.29
CA MET A 105 8.07 5.15 -17.48
C MET A 105 6.55 5.27 -17.67
N TYR A 106 5.79 5.45 -16.60
CA TYR A 106 4.34 5.70 -16.65
C TYR A 106 4.01 7.20 -16.52
N GLY A 107 5.00 8.09 -16.69
CA GLY A 107 4.80 9.53 -16.71
C GLY A 107 4.60 10.18 -15.34
N LEU A 108 4.99 9.50 -14.27
CA LEU A 108 4.89 10.02 -12.90
C LEU A 108 6.25 10.56 -12.45
N GLU A 109 6.23 11.71 -11.77
CA GLU A 109 7.41 12.36 -11.21
C GLU A 109 7.53 12.03 -9.71
N MET A 110 8.75 11.80 -9.24
CA MET A 110 9.00 11.59 -7.81
C MET A 110 8.94 12.94 -7.07
N PRO A 111 8.20 13.03 -5.96
CA PRO A 111 8.26 14.21 -5.11
C PRO A 111 9.65 14.37 -4.48
N ASP A 112 10.03 15.62 -4.24
CA ASP A 112 11.28 15.94 -3.56
C ASP A 112 11.27 15.44 -2.11
N GLY A 113 12.36 14.84 -1.68
CA GLY A 113 12.55 14.43 -0.29
C GLY A 113 12.01 13.05 0.08
N GLU A 114 11.26 12.39 -0.80
CA GLU A 114 10.76 11.02 -0.57
C GLU A 114 11.51 9.96 -1.36
N LEU A 115 11.43 8.73 -0.85
CA LEU A 115 11.97 7.56 -1.53
C LEU A 115 10.88 6.81 -2.30
N PRO A 116 11.21 6.19 -3.45
CA PRO A 116 10.23 5.53 -4.29
C PRO A 116 9.68 4.23 -3.67
N ASP A 117 10.22 3.76 -2.53
CA ASP A 117 9.67 2.63 -1.78
C ASP A 117 8.78 3.05 -0.59
N TYR A 118 8.47 4.34 -0.46
CA TYR A 118 7.49 4.83 0.50
C TYR A 118 6.10 4.28 0.14
N LEU A 119 5.48 3.57 1.08
CA LEU A 119 4.28 2.77 0.82
C LEU A 119 3.10 3.59 0.26
N PRO A 120 2.78 4.80 0.77
CA PRO A 120 1.76 5.65 0.15
C PRO A 120 2.04 5.94 -1.32
N LEU A 121 3.29 6.26 -1.70
CA LEU A 121 3.66 6.51 -3.09
C LEU A 121 3.57 5.26 -3.96
N MET A 122 3.90 4.09 -3.42
CA MET A 122 3.70 2.83 -4.15
C MET A 122 2.20 2.56 -4.41
N CYS A 123 1.34 2.83 -3.43
CA CYS A 123 -0.12 2.74 -3.60
C CYS A 123 -0.63 3.80 -4.59
N GLU A 124 -0.16 5.04 -4.49
CA GLU A 124 -0.52 6.11 -5.41
C GLU A 124 -0.10 5.78 -6.84
N PHE A 125 1.08 5.22 -7.05
CA PHE A 125 1.52 4.71 -8.35
C PHE A 125 0.52 3.72 -8.94
N LEU A 126 0.08 2.72 -8.16
CA LEU A 126 -0.91 1.74 -8.61
C LEU A 126 -2.27 2.36 -8.95
N TYR A 127 -2.63 3.46 -8.27
CA TYR A 127 -3.85 4.23 -8.50
C TYR A 127 -3.76 5.21 -9.68
N ALA A 128 -2.63 5.89 -9.88
CA ALA A 128 -2.49 6.98 -10.83
C ALA A 128 -1.96 6.53 -12.20
N ALA A 129 -1.07 5.53 -12.22
CA ALA A 129 -0.46 5.07 -13.46
C ALA A 129 -1.47 4.37 -14.39
N GLU A 130 -1.34 4.62 -15.69
CA GLU A 130 -2.13 3.97 -16.73
C GLU A 130 -1.36 2.82 -17.37
N TRP A 131 -1.56 1.61 -16.86
CA TRP A 131 -0.81 0.42 -17.22
C TRP A 131 -1.65 -0.68 -17.89
N ALA A 132 -2.98 -0.48 -18.03
CA ALA A 132 -3.90 -1.49 -18.59
C ALA A 132 -3.56 -1.88 -20.04
N GLN A 133 -2.98 -0.97 -20.82
CA GLN A 133 -2.64 -1.18 -22.22
C GLN A 133 -1.17 -1.54 -22.45
N ASP A 134 -0.35 -1.56 -21.40
CA ASP A 134 1.06 -1.93 -21.53
C ASP A 134 1.22 -3.46 -21.51
N PRO A 135 1.67 -4.08 -22.62
CA PRO A 135 1.86 -5.53 -22.67
C PRO A 135 2.98 -6.03 -21.74
N LYS A 136 3.84 -5.14 -21.24
CA LYS A 136 4.93 -5.47 -20.31
C LYS A 136 4.54 -5.30 -18.85
N THR A 137 3.30 -4.89 -18.53
CA THR A 137 2.86 -4.65 -17.14
C THR A 137 3.16 -5.83 -16.22
N THR A 138 2.86 -7.06 -16.63
CA THR A 138 3.14 -8.26 -15.81
C THR A 138 4.62 -8.41 -15.43
N GLU A 139 5.53 -8.09 -16.36
CA GLU A 139 6.98 -8.15 -16.11
C GLU A 139 7.44 -6.96 -15.26
N ASN A 140 7.03 -5.75 -15.65
CA ASN A 140 7.37 -4.50 -14.97
C ASN A 140 6.91 -4.50 -13.51
N PHE A 141 5.76 -5.11 -13.22
CA PHE A 141 5.14 -5.10 -11.89
C PHE A 141 5.65 -6.22 -10.99
N ARG A 142 6.44 -7.17 -11.49
CA ARG A 142 7.00 -8.26 -10.67
C ARG A 142 7.81 -7.73 -9.49
N MET A 143 8.64 -6.73 -9.73
CA MET A 143 9.52 -6.14 -8.71
C MET A 143 8.76 -5.29 -7.67
N PRO A 144 7.92 -4.29 -8.03
CA PRO A 144 7.19 -3.51 -7.03
C PRO A 144 6.20 -4.36 -6.22
N ILE A 145 5.57 -5.37 -6.82
CA ILE A 145 4.66 -6.26 -6.10
C ILE A 145 5.43 -7.10 -5.06
N ALA A 146 6.60 -7.64 -5.42
CA ALA A 146 7.43 -8.36 -4.46
C ALA A 146 7.89 -7.46 -3.29
N ILE A 147 8.22 -6.19 -3.55
CA ILE A 147 8.55 -5.22 -2.49
C ILE A 147 7.34 -4.98 -1.59
N LEU A 148 6.16 -4.76 -2.17
CA LEU A 148 4.93 -4.56 -1.41
C LEU A 148 4.62 -5.78 -0.56
N GLU A 149 4.71 -6.99 -1.10
CA GLU A 149 4.44 -8.23 -0.37
C GLU A 149 5.39 -8.43 0.82
N ASP A 150 6.70 -8.28 0.61
CA ASP A 150 7.74 -8.43 1.65
C ASP A 150 7.59 -7.33 2.71
N GLY A 151 7.59 -6.06 2.30
CA GLY A 151 7.56 -4.90 3.20
C GLY A 151 6.29 -4.85 4.05
N THR A 152 5.13 -5.01 3.41
CA THR A 152 3.84 -5.00 4.14
C THR A 152 3.68 -6.22 5.05
N TYR A 153 4.38 -7.34 4.80
CA TYR A 153 4.39 -8.47 5.74
C TYR A 153 4.98 -8.09 7.08
N HIS A 154 6.14 -7.45 7.06
CA HIS A 154 6.82 -7.04 8.28
C HIS A 154 6.05 -5.93 9.00
N LEU A 155 5.56 -4.94 8.25
CA LEU A 155 4.70 -3.89 8.79
C LEU A 155 3.46 -4.46 9.48
N LEU A 156 2.74 -5.38 8.82
CA LEU A 156 1.54 -6.02 9.39
C LEU A 156 1.86 -6.72 10.72
N LYS A 157 3.00 -7.39 10.81
CA LYS A 157 3.42 -8.10 12.04
C LYS A 157 3.82 -7.16 13.18
N ALA A 158 4.33 -5.97 12.87
CA ALA A 158 4.57 -4.94 13.88
C ALA A 158 3.24 -4.36 14.39
N LEU A 159 2.34 -4.00 13.48
CA LEU A 159 1.02 -3.45 13.82
C LEU A 159 0.16 -4.43 14.64
N GLU A 160 0.22 -5.73 14.32
CA GLU A 160 -0.47 -6.80 15.08
C GLU A 160 -0.02 -6.83 16.55
N LYS A 161 1.28 -6.71 16.81
CA LYS A 161 1.83 -6.73 18.19
C LYS A 161 1.46 -5.48 18.99
N MET A 162 1.23 -4.37 18.30
CA MET A 162 0.83 -3.11 18.91
C MET A 162 -0.68 -2.97 19.08
N GLU A 163 -1.47 -3.92 18.57
CA GLU A 163 -2.93 -3.83 18.49
C GLU A 163 -3.40 -2.54 17.77
N SER A 164 -2.61 -2.06 16.81
CA SER A 164 -2.88 -0.81 16.11
C SER A 164 -4.08 -0.93 15.15
N PRO A 165 -5.01 0.05 15.11
CA PRO A 165 -6.08 0.07 14.11
C PRO A 165 -5.58 0.00 12.66
N TYR A 166 -4.40 0.56 12.37
CA TYR A 166 -3.75 0.50 11.06
C TYR A 166 -3.44 -0.93 10.59
N PHE A 167 -3.46 -1.92 11.50
CA PHE A 167 -3.38 -3.34 11.14
C PHE A 167 -4.43 -3.69 10.07
N HIS A 168 -5.66 -3.23 10.24
CA HIS A 168 -6.76 -3.53 9.32
C HIS A 168 -6.53 -2.89 7.94
N LEU A 169 -5.99 -1.66 7.91
CA LEU A 169 -5.66 -0.98 6.67
C LEU A 169 -4.61 -1.76 5.86
N VAL A 170 -3.48 -2.10 6.50
CA VAL A 170 -2.40 -2.87 5.86
C VAL A 170 -2.85 -4.29 5.51
N LYS A 171 -3.68 -4.92 6.35
CA LYS A 171 -4.26 -6.24 6.04
C LYS A 171 -5.14 -6.19 4.79
N GLY A 172 -5.98 -5.17 4.66
CA GLY A 172 -6.81 -4.94 3.47
C GLY A 172 -5.97 -4.80 2.20
N LEU A 173 -4.92 -3.98 2.24
CA LEU A 173 -3.97 -3.84 1.11
C LEU A 173 -3.39 -5.19 0.71
N ARG A 174 -2.97 -6.01 1.67
CA ARG A 174 -2.37 -7.32 1.39
C ARG A 174 -3.35 -8.33 0.82
N GLU A 175 -4.60 -8.36 1.31
CA GLU A 175 -5.63 -9.23 0.71
C GLU A 175 -6.00 -8.78 -0.71
N THR A 176 -5.94 -7.48 -0.98
CA THR A 176 -6.11 -6.93 -2.34
C THR A 176 -5.02 -7.43 -3.27
N LEU A 177 -3.75 -7.25 -2.88
CA LEU A 177 -2.59 -7.72 -3.66
C LEU A 177 -2.65 -9.23 -3.87
N LYS A 178 -2.96 -10.00 -2.82
CA LYS A 178 -3.09 -11.46 -2.89
C LYS A 178 -4.15 -11.93 -3.89
N ALA A 179 -5.30 -11.25 -3.95
CA ALA A 179 -6.34 -11.57 -4.91
C ALA A 179 -5.95 -11.26 -6.36
N CYS A 180 -4.96 -10.38 -6.55
CA CYS A 180 -4.41 -10.03 -7.85
C CYS A 180 -3.29 -10.99 -8.29
N VAL A 181 -2.70 -11.79 -7.40
CA VAL A 181 -1.72 -12.80 -7.77
C VAL A 181 -2.47 -14.06 -8.23
N GLU A 182 -2.20 -14.50 -9.46
CA GLU A 182 -2.64 -15.80 -9.94
C GLU A 182 -2.07 -16.87 -9.01
N GLN A 183 -2.95 -17.52 -8.25
CA GLN A 183 -2.61 -18.78 -7.62
C GLN A 183 -2.25 -19.72 -8.76
N GLU A 184 -0.98 -20.13 -8.84
CA GLU A 184 -0.66 -21.36 -9.56
C GLU A 184 -1.59 -22.40 -8.96
N ALA A 185 -2.58 -22.83 -9.74
CA ALA A 185 -3.35 -24.01 -9.41
C ALA A 185 -2.30 -25.06 -9.07
N ALA A 186 -2.25 -25.47 -7.80
CA ALA A 186 -1.35 -26.51 -7.35
C ALA A 186 -1.51 -27.65 -8.36
N ALA A 187 -0.51 -27.81 -9.22
CA ALA A 187 -0.51 -28.83 -10.24
C ALA A 187 -0.62 -30.14 -9.47
N GLN A 188 -1.66 -30.90 -9.85
CA GLN A 188 -2.04 -32.20 -9.32
C GLN A 188 -0.85 -33.15 -9.12
#